data_AF-A0A1B8TNV8-F1
#
_entry.id   AF-A0A1B8TNV8-F1
#
_cell.length_a   1.000
_cell.length_b   1.000
_cell.length_c   1.000
_cell.angle_alpha   90.00
_cell.angle_beta   90.00
_cell.angle_gamma   90.00
#
_symmetry.space_group_name_H-M   'P 1'
#
loop_
_entity.id
_entity.type
_entity.pdbx_description
1 polymer ?
#
loop_
_entity_poly.entity_id
_entity_poly.type
_entity_poly.pdbx_seq_one_letter_code
_entity_poly.pdbx_strand_id
1 'polypeptide(L)' 'MHKATIKQVVLLLFTSIVLYYSGLYLMAIGNIKNISDGLIVMTFFFAVFPFLSSSAMLTIKFFKFFLNLKKSES' A
#
# COMPACT_ATOMS: atom_id res chain seq x y z
N MET A 1 13.23 9.50 13.65
CA MET A 1 12.95 8.23 12.94
C MET A 1 11.58 7.63 13.26
N HIS A 2 11.15 7.52 14.53
CA HIS A 2 9.90 6.80 14.88
C HIS A 2 8.61 7.42 14.31
N LYS A 3 8.48 8.76 14.34
CA LYS A 3 7.31 9.48 13.76
C LYS A 3 7.17 9.26 12.25
N ALA A 4 8.29 9.13 11.52
CA ALA A 4 8.26 8.88 10.08
C ALA A 4 7.78 7.46 9.76
N THR A 5 8.19 6.47 10.56
CA THR A 5 7.69 5.08 10.44
C THR A 5 6.20 4.99 10.76
N ILE A 6 5.72 5.67 11.81
CA ILE A 6 4.28 5.69 12.14
C ILE A 6 3.46 6.29 10.99
N LYS A 7 3.90 7.42 10.42
CA LYS A 7 3.24 8.02 9.25
C LYS A 7 3.21 7.06 8.05
N GLN A 8 4.29 6.33 7.80
CA GLN A 8 4.34 5.33 6.72
C GLN A 8 3.36 4.18 6.96
N VAL A 9 3.25 3.68 8.18
CA VAL A 9 2.30 2.61 8.53
C VAL A 9 0.86 3.11 8.38
N VAL A 10 0.54 4.31 8.85
CA VAL A 10 -0.79 4.91 8.68
C VAL A 10 -1.13 5.10 7.20
N LEU A 11 -0.17 5.60 6.40
CA LEU A 11 -0.34 5.74 4.95
C LEU A 11 -0.55 4.37 4.27
N LEU A 12 0.19 3.34 4.67
CA LEU A 12 0.03 1.98 4.17
C LEU A 12 -1.37 1.44 4.49
N LEU A 13 -1.85 1.61 5.72
CA LEU A 13 -3.20 1.18 6.12
C LEU A 13 -4.28 1.89 5.32
N PHE A 14 -4.17 3.22 5.19
CA PHE A 14 -5.13 4.01 4.44
C PHE A 14 -5.17 3.60 2.96
N THR A 15 -4.01 3.50 2.32
CA THR A 15 -3.91 3.08 0.91
C THR A 15 -4.37 1.65 0.70
N SER A 16 -4.13 0.74 1.66
CA SER A 16 -4.65 -0.63 1.61
C SER A 16 -6.17 -0.70 1.66
N ILE A 17 -6.81 0.10 2.53
CA ILE A 17 -8.28 0.17 2.63
C ILE A 17 -8.87 0.70 1.31
N VAL A 18 -8.31 1.80 0.79
CA VAL A 18 -8.74 2.39 -0.48
C VAL A 18 -8.60 1.38 -1.61
N LEU A 19 -7.45 0.71 -1.74
CA LEU A 19 -7.19 -0.31 -2.75
C LEU A 19 -8.14 -1.50 -2.65
N TYR A 20 -8.44 -1.96 -1.44
CA TYR A 20 -9.33 -3.10 -1.23
C TYR A 20 -10.75 -2.79 -1.74
N TYR A 21 -11.35 -1.69 -1.30
CA TYR A 21 -12.71 -1.36 -1.70
C TYR A 21 -12.81 -0.92 -3.17
N SER A 22 -11.86 -0.11 -3.65
CA SER A 22 -11.86 0.28 -5.07
C SER A 22 -11.56 -0.91 -5.98
N GLY A 23 -10.70 -1.85 -5.57
CA GLY A 23 -10.44 -3.09 -6.29
C GLY A 23 -11.65 -4.02 -6.34
N LEU A 24 -12.36 -4.21 -5.22
CA LEU A 24 -13.62 -4.97 -5.20
C LEU A 24 -14.65 -4.36 -6.15
N TYR A 25 -14.78 -3.04 -6.15
CA TYR A 25 -15.68 -2.34 -7.07
C TYR A 25 -15.27 -2.56 -8.53
N LEU A 26 -13.99 -2.38 -8.86
CA LEU A 26 -13.43 -2.58 -10.20
C LEU A 26 -13.66 -4.01 -10.73
N MET A 27 -13.50 -5.02 -9.88
CA MET A 27 -13.78 -6.41 -10.24
C MET A 27 -15.27 -6.66 -10.53
N ALA A 28 -16.17 -5.89 -9.91
CA ALA A 28 -17.61 -6.07 -10.05
C ALA A 28 -18.23 -5.33 -11.25
N ILE A 29 -17.68 -4.18 -11.67
CA ILE A 29 -18.36 -3.34 -12.68
C ILE A 29 -18.27 -3.87 -14.12
N GLY A 30 -17.27 -4.70 -14.43
CA GLY A 30 -17.05 -5.32 -15.75
C GLY A 30 -16.69 -4.36 -16.88
N ASN A 31 -17.40 -3.23 -17.00
CA ASN A 31 -17.10 -2.14 -17.92
C ASN A 31 -17.40 -0.79 -17.24
N ILE A 32 -16.70 0.27 -17.67
CA ILE A 32 -16.87 1.63 -17.15
C ILE A 32 -18.14 2.20 -17.77
N LYS A 33 -19.16 2.47 -16.96
CA LYS A 33 -20.46 2.97 -17.45
C LYS A 33 -20.61 4.47 -17.24
N ASN A 34 -20.08 4.97 -16.12
CA ASN A 34 -20.25 6.36 -15.71
C ASN A 34 -18.92 7.01 -15.31
N ILE A 35 -18.94 8.34 -15.20
CA ILE A 35 -17.78 9.13 -14.73
C ILE A 35 -17.34 8.70 -13.32
N SER A 36 -18.28 8.31 -12.45
CA SER A 36 -17.99 7.77 -11.11
C SER A 36 -17.05 6.57 -11.17
N ASP A 37 -17.27 5.67 -12.12
CA ASP A 37 -16.50 4.44 -12.24
C ASP A 37 -15.08 4.78 -12.67
N GLY A 38 -14.94 5.74 -13.59
CA GLY A 38 -13.65 6.32 -13.98
C GLY A 38 -12.90 6.95 -12.80
N LEU A 39 -13.59 7.69 -11.93
CA LEU A 39 -12.98 8.26 -10.72
C LEU A 39 -12.49 7.16 -9.75
N ILE A 40 -13.22 6.05 -9.63
CA ILE A 40 -12.82 4.92 -8.79
C ILE A 40 -11.60 4.21 -9.39
N VAL A 41 -11.55 4.02 -10.71
CA VAL A 41 -10.38 3.49 -11.43
C VAL A 41 -9.15 4.37 -11.15
N MET A 42 -9.29 5.69 -11.32
CA MET A 42 -8.20 6.63 -11.05
C MET A 42 -7.74 6.53 -9.60
N THR A 43 -8.68 6.54 -8.66
CA THR A 43 -8.37 6.43 -7.22
C THR A 43 -7.60 5.15 -6.89
N PHE A 44 -7.99 4.01 -7.49
CA PHE A 44 -7.26 2.75 -7.34
C PHE A 44 -5.80 2.91 -7.78
N PHE A 45 -5.56 3.35 -9.03
CA PHE A 45 -4.20 3.52 -9.54
C PHE A 45 -3.38 4.54 -8.75
N PHE A 46 -3.99 5.65 -8.31
CA PHE A 46 -3.33 6.63 -7.46
C PHE A 46 -2.94 6.06 -6.10
N ALA A 47 -3.74 5.14 -5.53
CA ALA A 47 -3.43 4.50 -4.26
C ALA A 47 -2.39 3.37 -4.39
N VAL A 48 -2.26 2.74 -5.57
CA VAL A 48 -1.28 1.66 -5.83
C VAL A 48 0.16 2.13 -5.60
N PHE A 49 0.55 3.30 -6.13
CA PHE A 49 1.91 3.80 -6.01
C PHE A 49 2.39 4.05 -4.56
N PRO A 50 1.67 4.83 -3.72
CA PRO A 50 2.07 5.05 -2.33
C PRO A 50 1.99 3.78 -1.50
N PHE A 51 1.08 2.85 -1.81
CA PHE A 51 1.02 1.53 -1.18
C PHE A 51 2.28 0.72 -1.48
N LEU A 52 2.64 0.56 -2.76
CA LEU A 52 3.83 -0.17 -3.20
C LEU A 52 5.11 0.42 -2.60
N SER A 53 5.25 1.75 -2.65
CA SER A 53 6.41 2.45 -2.10
C SER A 53 6.54 2.21 -0.59
N SER A 54 5.45 2.38 0.16
CA SER A 54 5.45 2.19 1.61
C SER A 54 5.69 0.73 1.99
N SER A 55 5.08 -0.20 1.26
CA SER A 55 5.24 -1.64 1.45
C SER A 55 6.67 -2.10 1.18
N ALA A 56 7.27 -1.68 0.06
CA ALA A 56 8.65 -2.01 -0.28
C ALA A 56 9.63 -1.47 0.79
N MET A 57 9.43 -0.22 1.23
CA MET A 57 10.30 0.39 2.23
C MET A 57 10.20 -0.31 3.60
N LEU A 58 9.00 -0.68 4.03
CA LEU A 58 8.80 -1.43 5.28
C LEU A 58 9.38 -2.85 5.17
N THR A 59 9.19 -3.50 4.03
CA THR A 59 9.77 -4.82 3.74
C THR A 59 11.29 -4.78 3.82
N ILE A 60 11.94 -3.79 3.20
CA ILE A 60 13.40 -3.62 3.29
C ILE A 60 13.86 -3.40 4.75
N LYS A 61 13.14 -2.59 5.52
CA LYS A 61 13.45 -2.37 6.95
C LYS A 61 13.32 -3.67 7.75
N PHE A 62 12.29 -4.45 7.48
CA PHE A 62 12.06 -5.74 8.10
C PHE A 62 13.19 -6.73 7.74
N PHE A 63 13.53 -6.88 6.47
CA PHE A 63 14.66 -7.73 6.05
C PHE A 63 15.99 -7.31 6.69
N LYS A 64 16.29 -6.00 6.72
CA LYS A 64 17.50 -5.50 7.40
C LYS A 64 17.51 -5.85 8.89
N PHE A 65 16.38 -5.75 9.56
CA PHE A 65 16.25 -6.13 10.97
C PHE A 65 16.56 -7.62 11.18
N PHE A 66 15.97 -8.50 10.36
CA PHE A 66 16.24 -9.95 10.44
C PHE A 66 17.70 -10.31 10.13
N LEU A 67 18.31 -9.67 9.13
CA LEU A 67 19.72 -9.88 8.81
C LEU A 67 20.64 -9.44 9.96
N ASN A 68 20.34 -8.32 10.62
CA ASN A 68 21.11 -7.83 11.76
C ASN A 68 20.97 -8.74 12.98
N LEU A 69 19.78 -9.29 13.24
CA LEU A 69 19.59 -10.29 14.31
C LEU A 69 20.43 -11.54 14.04
N LYS A 70 20.39 -12.08 12.82
CA LYS A 70 21.18 -13.25 12.43
C LYS A 70 22.69 -13.01 12.58
N LYS A 71 23.18 -11.80 12.29
CA LYS A 71 24.60 -11.44 12.47
C LYS A 71 25.01 -11.32 13.94
N SER A 72 24.08 -11.02 14.84
CA SER A 72 24.37 -10.89 16.28
C SER A 72 24.44 -12.23 17.01
N GLU A 73 23.93 -13.31 16.42
CA GLU A 73 23.94 -14.67 16.97
C GLU A 73 25.12 -15.53 16.46
N SER A 74 25.93 -15.01 15.54
CA SER A 74 27.11 -15.68 14.95
C SER A 74 28.41 -14.99 15.35
#